data_AF-A0A8C9Y8I4-F1
#
_entry.id   AF-A0A8C9Y8I4-F1
#
_cell.length_a   1.000
_cell.length_b   1.000
_cell.length_c   1.000
_cell.angle_alpha   90.00
_cell.angle_beta   90.00
_cell.angle_gamma   90.00
#
_symmetry.space_group_name_H-M   'P 1'
#
loop_
_entity.id
_entity.type
_entity.pdbx_description
1 polymer ?
#
loop_
_entity_poly.entity_id
_entity_poly.type
_entity_poly.pdbx_seq_one_letter_code
_entity_poly.pdbx_strand_id
1 'polypeptide(L)'
;MTSPGKGRIWEVSGKQMHWFILAYLLFLALPCMGFLPNFWSRVLTLSWDSHTHQYITERAIVNVTMETLRGTKKHQGNHAEEQTKLGRGFWRAVGEVVKSNADMDFLSSTRSNPVYHFDSERVDSAMGMLRQIWAQTLLSVRAKEYQRARHSLGQLFHSLQDFYSHSNWVEMGQRFIYLHLLQPEEPAIPVAEDTPTCMECFSHTCRNNLLPRMTNRQQDTQLLTTGYFSTFPTKPQGKCSHGGILDSSRYKGAKGGINKDSTSPFFSPHHYLHVEAANLATEATLSVLRDLRDTVGHKTFLSVKQVPALVFVMDTTGSMFEEITAARFRAHSIIQSRAGSCGQPGTFLLVPFHDPGDGPVYETDDPNQFMQHMENLMALGGGDEPEMCLSAIQVHLDLKHWSCYGLIFPQVTFLLTEDPNYTSESKRGRKRRSRRERRRRSEPLSPDRFSLYSSLSSLSGGLTIFTTNSDIRGVSTIVEDNTASDKVQQQDPLYCWTSTC
;
A
#
# COMPACT_ATOMS: atom_id res chain seq x y z
N MET A 1 21.24 -65.17 -1.85
CA MET A 1 20.97 -65.41 -3.29
C MET A 1 19.48 -65.19 -3.53
N THR A 2 19.18 -64.48 -4.59
CA THR A 2 18.05 -63.57 -4.80
C THR A 2 16.74 -64.19 -5.32
N SER A 3 15.63 -63.53 -4.93
CA SER A 3 14.28 -63.46 -5.53
C SER A 3 13.32 -64.64 -5.30
N PRO A 4 12.12 -64.37 -4.75
CA PRO A 4 10.99 -64.09 -5.65
C PRO A 4 10.05 -62.98 -5.13
N GLY A 5 9.29 -62.33 -6.02
CA GLY A 5 8.15 -61.52 -5.59
C GLY A 5 7.65 -60.52 -6.63
N LYS A 6 6.65 -60.94 -7.40
CA LYS A 6 5.85 -60.12 -8.34
C LYS A 6 5.45 -58.78 -7.71
N GLY A 7 5.95 -57.68 -8.28
CA GLY A 7 5.47 -56.33 -8.01
C GLY A 7 4.06 -56.16 -8.56
N ARG A 8 3.09 -56.05 -7.65
CA ARG A 8 1.69 -55.73 -7.94
C ARG A 8 1.64 -54.22 -8.21
N ILE A 9 1.54 -53.84 -9.48
CA ILE A 9 1.29 -52.46 -9.89
C ILE A 9 -0.13 -52.12 -9.42
N TRP A 10 -0.24 -51.23 -8.43
CA TRP A 10 -1.52 -50.66 -8.05
C TRP A 10 -1.92 -49.66 -9.14
N GLU A 11 -2.88 -50.04 -9.99
CA GLU A 11 -3.64 -49.07 -10.77
C GLU A 11 -4.43 -48.20 -9.80
N VAL A 12 -3.85 -47.06 -9.42
CA VAL A 12 -4.58 -45.99 -8.77
C VAL A 12 -5.51 -45.41 -9.83
N SER A 13 -6.81 -45.69 -9.69
CA SER A 13 -7.88 -45.11 -10.49
C SER A 13 -7.67 -43.60 -10.63
N GLY A 14 -7.66 -43.10 -11.87
CA GLY A 14 -7.41 -41.68 -12.18
C GLY A 14 -8.29 -40.70 -11.39
N LYS A 15 -9.47 -41.15 -10.91
CA LYS A 15 -10.33 -40.36 -10.02
C LYS A 15 -9.71 -40.08 -8.65
N GLN A 16 -8.98 -41.02 -8.09
CA GLN A 16 -8.34 -40.87 -6.77
C GLN A 16 -7.10 -39.98 -6.87
N MET A 17 -6.35 -40.07 -7.99
CA MET A 17 -5.22 -39.19 -8.27
C MET A 17 -5.66 -37.73 -8.47
N HIS A 18 -6.84 -37.48 -9.05
CA HIS A 18 -7.40 -36.12 -9.13
C HIS A 18 -7.74 -35.51 -7.76
N TRP A 19 -8.26 -36.29 -6.80
CA TRP A 19 -8.51 -35.80 -5.44
C TRP A 19 -7.21 -35.47 -4.69
N PHE A 20 -6.17 -36.28 -4.86
CA PHE A 20 -4.86 -35.98 -4.28
C PHE A 20 -4.18 -34.79 -4.94
N ILE A 21 -4.32 -34.59 -6.25
CA ILE A 21 -3.81 -33.40 -6.94
C ILE A 21 -4.58 -32.14 -6.52
N LEU A 22 -5.90 -32.22 -6.34
CA LEU A 22 -6.72 -31.09 -5.86
C LEU A 22 -6.36 -30.73 -4.40
N ALA A 23 -6.20 -31.73 -3.54
CA ALA A 23 -5.77 -31.55 -2.15
C ALA A 23 -4.32 -31.05 -2.07
N TYR A 24 -3.43 -31.51 -2.95
CA TYR A 24 -2.04 -31.06 -3.02
C TYR A 24 -1.91 -29.64 -3.57
N LEU A 25 -2.76 -29.25 -4.53
CA LEU A 25 -2.90 -27.86 -5.00
C LEU A 25 -3.47 -26.92 -3.92
N LEU A 26 -4.37 -27.42 -3.05
CA LEU A 26 -4.86 -26.72 -1.87
C LEU A 26 -3.79 -26.54 -0.78
N PHE A 27 -2.87 -27.50 -0.62
CA PHE A 27 -1.78 -27.45 0.37
C PHE A 27 -0.51 -26.72 -0.11
N LEU A 28 -0.29 -26.60 -1.43
CA LEU A 28 0.83 -25.80 -2.01
C LEU A 28 0.57 -24.29 -1.99
N ALA A 29 -0.63 -23.85 -1.65
CA ALA A 29 -0.93 -22.44 -1.42
C ALA A 29 -0.42 -21.99 -0.04
N LEU A 30 0.89 -22.07 0.20
CA LEU A 30 1.52 -21.16 1.16
C LEU A 30 1.50 -19.74 0.56
N PRO A 31 1.32 -18.70 1.39
CA PRO A 31 0.92 -17.36 0.95
C PRO A 31 2.11 -16.63 0.32
N CYS A 32 2.40 -16.95 -0.95
CA CYS A 32 3.29 -16.17 -1.77
C CYS A 32 2.46 -15.06 -2.43
N MET A 33 2.50 -13.88 -1.81
CA MET A 33 2.43 -12.55 -2.41
C MET A 33 1.79 -12.46 -3.81
N GLY A 34 0.48 -12.18 -3.87
CA GLY A 34 -0.17 -11.61 -5.06
C GLY A 34 -1.46 -12.32 -5.45
N PHE A 35 -2.58 -11.62 -5.27
CA PHE A 35 -3.94 -12.02 -5.66
C PHE A 35 -4.51 -13.24 -4.93
N LEU A 36 -5.37 -12.99 -3.95
CA LEU A 36 -6.45 -13.91 -3.60
C LEU A 36 -7.67 -13.52 -4.45
N PRO A 37 -8.03 -14.27 -5.50
CA PRO A 37 -9.20 -13.93 -6.31
C PRO A 37 -10.48 -14.11 -5.49
N ASN A 38 -11.54 -13.41 -5.88
CA ASN A 38 -12.94 -13.65 -5.46
C ASN A 38 -13.32 -15.15 -5.38
N PHE A 39 -12.62 -15.98 -6.15
CA PHE A 39 -12.72 -17.44 -6.15
C PHE A 39 -12.63 -18.08 -4.76
N TRP A 40 -11.64 -17.72 -3.91
CA TRP A 40 -11.49 -18.41 -2.62
C TRP A 40 -12.58 -18.03 -1.62
N SER A 41 -13.02 -16.77 -1.58
CA SER A 41 -14.18 -16.38 -0.77
C SER A 41 -15.44 -17.16 -1.20
N ARG A 42 -15.70 -17.28 -2.51
CA ARG A 42 -16.85 -18.02 -3.06
C ARG A 42 -16.77 -19.54 -2.86
N VAL A 43 -15.56 -20.09 -2.97
CA VAL A 43 -15.29 -21.53 -2.76
C VAL A 43 -15.36 -21.89 -1.26
N LEU A 44 -14.83 -21.04 -0.37
CA LEU A 44 -14.85 -21.28 1.08
C LEU A 44 -16.25 -21.05 1.69
N THR A 45 -17.03 -20.10 1.17
CA THR A 45 -18.41 -19.83 1.63
C THR A 45 -19.47 -20.70 0.94
N LEU A 46 -19.08 -21.45 -0.09
CA LEU A 46 -19.98 -22.23 -0.97
C LEU A 46 -21.11 -21.37 -1.58
N SER A 47 -20.86 -20.07 -1.77
CA SER A 47 -21.83 -19.13 -2.32
C SER A 47 -21.29 -18.46 -3.58
N TRP A 48 -21.79 -18.93 -4.72
CA TRP A 48 -21.39 -18.44 -6.04
C TRP A 48 -22.01 -17.08 -6.39
N ASP A 49 -23.15 -16.76 -5.77
CA ASP A 49 -23.92 -15.54 -6.00
C ASP A 49 -23.67 -14.44 -4.95
N SER A 50 -22.76 -14.66 -3.99
CA SER A 50 -22.41 -13.61 -3.00
C SER A 50 -21.61 -12.46 -3.63
N HIS A 51 -21.96 -11.25 -3.18
CA HIS A 51 -21.27 -10.01 -3.44
C HIS A 51 -20.23 -9.81 -2.34
N THR A 52 -18.96 -10.10 -2.65
CA THR A 52 -17.85 -9.91 -1.71
C THR A 52 -17.45 -8.44 -1.61
N HIS A 53 -16.77 -8.06 -0.54
CA HIS A 53 -16.19 -6.71 -0.40
C HIS A 53 -15.27 -6.33 -1.58
N GLN A 54 -14.47 -7.31 -2.03
CA GLN A 54 -13.61 -7.19 -3.20
C GLN A 54 -14.42 -6.88 -4.47
N TYR A 55 -15.50 -7.62 -4.72
CA TYR A 55 -16.36 -7.44 -5.88
C TYR A 55 -17.08 -6.09 -5.87
N ILE A 56 -17.65 -5.68 -4.73
CA ILE A 56 -18.31 -4.39 -4.56
C ILE A 56 -17.31 -3.26 -4.85
N THR A 57 -16.12 -3.33 -4.26
CA THR A 57 -15.05 -2.35 -4.41
C THR A 57 -14.57 -2.23 -5.87
N GLU A 58 -14.23 -3.35 -6.50
CA GLU A 58 -13.76 -3.37 -7.89
C GLU A 58 -14.80 -2.76 -8.84
N ARG A 59 -16.06 -3.19 -8.71
CA ARG A 59 -17.16 -2.73 -9.57
C ARG A 59 -17.45 -1.24 -9.36
N ALA A 60 -17.41 -0.76 -8.12
CA ALA A 60 -17.64 0.65 -7.81
C ALA A 60 -16.54 1.55 -8.40
N ILE A 61 -15.27 1.16 -8.26
CA ILE A 61 -14.13 1.92 -8.83
C ILE A 61 -14.24 1.98 -10.35
N VAL A 62 -14.50 0.86 -11.01
CA VAL A 62 -14.68 0.82 -12.47
C VAL A 62 -15.84 1.72 -12.90
N ASN A 63 -16.97 1.67 -12.19
CA ASN A 63 -18.15 2.47 -12.54
C ASN A 63 -17.88 3.97 -12.45
N VAL A 64 -17.37 4.45 -11.31
CA VAL A 64 -17.08 5.89 -11.12
C VAL A 64 -15.95 6.36 -12.05
N THR A 65 -14.97 5.51 -12.34
CA THR A 65 -13.93 5.83 -13.33
C THR A 65 -14.51 6.03 -14.71
N MET A 66 -15.39 5.11 -15.16
CA MET A 66 -16.05 5.23 -16.47
C MET A 66 -17.00 6.42 -16.52
N GLU A 67 -17.73 6.71 -15.44
CA GLU A 67 -18.55 7.91 -15.27
C GLU A 67 -17.69 9.18 -15.48
N THR A 68 -16.54 9.24 -14.82
CA THR A 68 -15.58 10.37 -14.90
C THR A 68 -15.01 10.54 -16.30
N LEU A 69 -14.57 9.45 -16.93
CA LEU A 69 -14.01 9.47 -18.30
C LEU A 69 -15.05 9.92 -19.34
N ARG A 70 -16.30 9.48 -19.21
CA ARG A 70 -17.41 9.92 -20.08
C ARG A 70 -17.73 11.40 -19.88
N GLY A 71 -17.72 11.86 -18.63
CA GLY A 71 -17.89 13.29 -18.29
C GLY A 71 -16.83 14.16 -18.95
N THR A 72 -15.55 13.75 -18.92
CA THR A 72 -14.47 14.49 -19.57
C THR A 72 -14.58 14.53 -21.10
N LYS A 73 -15.02 13.44 -21.75
CA LYS A 73 -15.17 13.37 -23.22
C LYS A 73 -16.30 14.25 -23.75
N LYS A 74 -17.42 14.38 -23.02
CA LYS A 74 -18.53 15.25 -23.42
C LYS A 74 -18.15 16.74 -23.54
N HIS A 75 -17.14 17.19 -22.79
CA HIS A 75 -16.62 18.56 -22.91
C HIS A 75 -15.64 18.77 -24.08
N GLN A 76 -15.18 17.71 -24.75
CA GLN A 76 -14.16 17.77 -25.81
C GLN A 76 -14.69 17.46 -27.24
N GLY A 77 -16.00 17.39 -27.43
CA GLY A 77 -16.61 17.20 -28.76
C GLY A 77 -16.71 15.73 -29.18
N ASN A 78 -17.80 15.41 -29.89
CA ASN A 78 -18.21 14.06 -30.27
C ASN A 78 -17.18 13.38 -31.19
N HIS A 79 -16.47 12.39 -30.67
CA HIS A 79 -15.94 11.28 -31.48
C HIS A 79 -16.38 9.95 -30.88
N ALA A 80 -16.59 9.00 -31.81
CA ALA A 80 -17.26 7.72 -31.67
C ALA A 80 -16.87 6.91 -30.43
N GLU A 81 -17.82 6.06 -30.04
CA GLU A 81 -17.83 5.16 -28.89
C GLU A 81 -16.72 4.10 -28.96
N GLU A 82 -15.47 4.53 -28.81
CA GLU A 82 -14.33 3.65 -28.65
C GLU A 82 -14.36 3.10 -27.22
N GLN A 83 -14.49 1.77 -27.10
CA GLN A 83 -14.36 1.04 -25.84
C GLN A 83 -13.08 1.52 -25.15
N THR A 84 -13.23 2.32 -24.11
CA THR A 84 -12.10 2.91 -23.40
C THR A 84 -11.46 1.80 -22.58
N LYS A 85 -10.51 1.08 -23.19
CA LYS A 85 -9.78 -0.01 -22.56
C LYS A 85 -8.95 0.57 -21.42
N LEU A 86 -9.32 0.23 -20.18
CA LEU A 86 -8.58 0.66 -18.99
C LEU A 86 -7.21 -0.04 -18.97
N GLY A 87 -6.13 0.75 -18.87
CA GLY A 87 -4.76 0.27 -18.98
C GLY A 87 -4.28 -0.56 -17.77
N ARG A 88 -3.13 -1.25 -17.90
CA ARG A 88 -2.56 -2.10 -16.82
C ARG A 88 -2.36 -1.35 -15.50
N GLY A 89 -1.93 -0.09 -15.54
CA GLY A 89 -1.72 0.73 -14.35
C GLY A 89 -3.01 0.98 -13.56
N PHE A 90 -4.15 1.13 -14.24
CA PHE A 90 -5.45 1.23 -13.59
C PHE A 90 -5.81 -0.05 -12.85
N TRP A 91 -5.70 -1.21 -13.50
CA TRP A 91 -6.02 -2.49 -12.86
C TRP A 91 -5.09 -2.82 -11.68
N ARG A 92 -3.83 -2.40 -11.73
CA ARG A 92 -2.93 -2.47 -10.57
C ARG A 92 -3.44 -1.63 -9.40
N ALA A 93 -3.81 -0.38 -9.65
CA ALA A 93 -4.36 0.52 -8.64
C ALA A 93 -5.68 -0.02 -8.05
N VAL A 94 -6.58 -0.56 -8.87
CA VAL A 94 -7.79 -1.25 -8.40
C VAL A 94 -7.43 -2.43 -7.51
N GLY A 95 -6.48 -3.26 -7.95
CA GLY A 95 -6.00 -4.41 -7.18
C GLY A 95 -5.44 -4.04 -5.81
N GLU A 96 -4.80 -2.88 -5.66
CA GLU A 96 -4.30 -2.40 -4.37
C GLU A 96 -5.43 -2.02 -3.40
N VAL A 97 -6.46 -1.33 -3.88
CA VAL A 97 -7.65 -0.99 -3.07
C VAL A 97 -8.40 -2.25 -2.68
N VAL A 98 -8.63 -3.16 -3.64
CA VAL A 98 -9.32 -4.44 -3.43
C VAL A 98 -8.55 -5.33 -2.45
N LYS A 99 -7.22 -5.40 -2.58
CA LYS A 99 -6.37 -6.14 -1.64
C LYS A 99 -6.46 -5.53 -0.24
N SER A 100 -6.30 -4.22 -0.12
CA SER A 100 -6.35 -3.55 1.17
C SER A 100 -7.71 -3.66 1.86
N ASN A 101 -8.79 -3.71 1.07
CA ASN A 101 -10.12 -3.98 1.58
C ASN A 101 -10.20 -5.42 2.13
N ALA A 102 -9.77 -6.42 1.36
CA ALA A 102 -9.82 -7.81 1.78
C ALA A 102 -8.91 -8.11 2.99
N ASP A 103 -7.73 -7.50 3.05
CA ASP A 103 -6.72 -7.73 4.09
C ASP A 103 -7.27 -7.43 5.51
N MET A 104 -8.31 -6.60 5.63
CA MET A 104 -8.94 -6.27 6.91
C MET A 104 -9.46 -7.51 7.67
N ASP A 105 -9.93 -8.55 6.97
CA ASP A 105 -10.39 -9.82 7.55
C ASP A 105 -9.25 -10.76 7.97
N PHE A 106 -8.03 -10.53 7.47
CA PHE A 106 -6.91 -11.46 7.63
C PHE A 106 -5.81 -10.91 8.55
N LEU A 107 -5.61 -9.60 8.57
CA LEU A 107 -4.57 -8.96 9.36
C LEU A 107 -4.87 -9.10 10.86
N SER A 108 -3.88 -9.56 11.62
CA SER A 108 -4.02 -9.77 13.06
C SER A 108 -4.39 -8.50 13.83
N SER A 109 -4.05 -7.32 13.31
CA SER A 109 -4.36 -6.02 13.89
C SER A 109 -5.82 -5.59 13.70
N THR A 110 -6.53 -6.12 12.70
CA THR A 110 -7.88 -5.67 12.31
C THR A 110 -8.94 -6.75 12.42
N ARG A 111 -8.64 -8.00 12.05
CA ARG A 111 -9.57 -9.15 11.90
C ARG A 111 -10.48 -9.51 13.08
N SER A 112 -10.22 -8.95 14.25
CA SER A 112 -11.01 -9.20 15.47
C SER A 112 -11.25 -7.92 16.24
N ASN A 113 -11.05 -6.77 15.60
CA ASN A 113 -11.27 -5.48 16.20
C ASN A 113 -12.68 -4.99 15.79
N PRO A 114 -13.62 -4.92 16.73
CA PRO A 114 -15.01 -4.60 16.42
C PRO A 114 -15.21 -3.21 15.82
N VAL A 115 -14.27 -2.28 16.03
CA VAL A 115 -14.34 -0.92 15.47
C VAL A 115 -14.17 -0.94 13.94
N TYR A 116 -13.30 -1.80 13.41
CA TYR A 116 -13.08 -1.91 11.97
C TYR A 116 -14.19 -2.67 11.24
N HIS A 117 -14.97 -3.47 11.96
CA HIS A 117 -16.03 -4.31 11.39
C HIS A 117 -17.45 -3.87 11.77
N PHE A 118 -17.61 -2.68 12.38
CA PHE A 118 -18.90 -2.21 12.92
C PHE A 118 -19.60 -3.21 13.85
N ASP A 119 -18.84 -4.04 14.56
CA ASP A 119 -19.37 -5.08 15.42
C ASP A 119 -19.62 -4.59 16.84
N SER A 120 -20.36 -5.40 17.59
CA SER A 120 -20.47 -5.32 19.05
C SER A 120 -20.95 -3.95 19.56
N GLU A 121 -21.85 -3.32 18.79
CA GLU A 121 -22.44 -2.01 19.07
C GLU A 121 -21.39 -0.88 19.24
N ARG A 122 -20.18 -1.04 18.68
CA ARG A 122 -19.12 -0.01 18.66
C ARG A 122 -19.32 1.04 17.56
N VAL A 123 -20.56 1.38 17.25
CA VAL A 123 -20.93 2.19 16.07
C VAL A 123 -20.30 3.58 16.12
N ASP A 124 -20.34 4.28 17.27
CA ASP A 124 -19.77 5.63 17.38
C ASP A 124 -18.26 5.65 17.19
N SER A 125 -17.56 4.68 17.79
CA SER A 125 -16.12 4.51 17.60
C SER A 125 -15.78 4.15 16.15
N ALA A 126 -16.59 3.30 15.52
CA ALA A 126 -16.43 2.90 14.12
C ALA A 126 -16.65 4.08 13.17
N MET A 127 -17.66 4.93 13.40
CA MET A 127 -17.87 6.17 12.64
C MET A 127 -16.71 7.16 12.81
N GLY A 128 -16.20 7.33 14.04
CA GLY A 128 -15.02 8.16 14.30
C GLY A 128 -13.79 7.67 13.51
N MET A 129 -13.53 6.37 13.56
CA MET A 129 -12.45 5.71 12.80
C MET A 129 -12.66 5.86 11.28
N LEU A 130 -13.88 5.62 10.78
CA LEU A 130 -14.20 5.73 9.35
C LEU A 130 -13.93 7.14 8.81
N ARG A 131 -14.34 8.17 9.55
CA ARG A 131 -14.09 9.58 9.22
C ARG A 131 -12.60 9.94 9.32
N GLN A 132 -11.86 9.35 10.25
CA GLN A 132 -10.41 9.52 10.33
C GLN A 132 -9.70 8.91 9.12
N ILE A 133 -10.08 7.69 8.68
CA ILE A 133 -9.55 7.08 7.46
C ILE A 133 -9.89 7.93 6.24
N TRP A 134 -11.10 8.49 6.16
CA TRP A 134 -11.46 9.43 5.09
C TRP A 134 -10.54 10.65 5.05
N ALA A 135 -10.33 11.31 6.19
CA ALA A 135 -9.43 12.46 6.28
C ALA A 135 -7.99 12.08 5.89
N GLN A 136 -7.50 10.92 6.34
CA GLN A 136 -6.17 10.42 6.01
C GLN A 136 -6.03 10.13 4.51
N THR A 137 -7.09 9.61 3.88
CA THR A 137 -7.14 9.37 2.44
C THR A 137 -6.98 10.69 1.67
N LEU A 138 -7.74 11.73 2.05
CA LEU A 138 -7.64 13.05 1.43
C LEU A 138 -6.27 13.70 1.63
N LEU A 139 -5.69 13.61 2.83
CA LEU A 139 -4.33 14.09 3.11
C LEU A 139 -3.29 13.37 2.24
N SER A 140 -3.41 12.04 2.10
CA SER A 140 -2.50 11.23 1.27
C SER A 140 -2.61 11.62 -0.22
N VAL A 141 -3.83 11.87 -0.72
CA VAL A 141 -4.02 12.34 -2.11
C VAL A 141 -3.39 13.72 -2.31
N ARG A 142 -3.57 14.66 -1.37
CA ARG A 142 -2.96 16.00 -1.45
C ARG A 142 -1.44 15.96 -1.41
N ALA A 143 -0.88 15.05 -0.62
CA ALA A 143 0.55 14.76 -0.55
C ALA A 143 1.07 13.95 -1.76
N LYS A 144 0.21 13.63 -2.74
CA LYS A 144 0.50 12.77 -3.90
C LYS A 144 0.96 11.36 -3.54
N GLU A 145 0.69 10.91 -2.31
CA GLU A 145 0.96 9.56 -1.83
C GLU A 145 -0.16 8.61 -2.25
N TYR A 146 -0.33 8.43 -3.57
CA TYR A 146 -1.48 7.70 -4.11
C TYR A 146 -1.54 6.22 -3.66
N GLN A 147 -0.40 5.59 -3.39
CA GLN A 147 -0.37 4.23 -2.84
C GLN A 147 -1.00 4.17 -1.44
N ARG A 148 -0.62 5.11 -0.56
CA ARG A 148 -1.20 5.23 0.79
C ARG A 148 -2.68 5.57 0.72
N ALA A 149 -3.06 6.48 -0.17
CA ALA A 149 -4.46 6.83 -0.39
C ALA A 149 -5.28 5.60 -0.79
N ARG A 150 -4.78 4.76 -1.69
CA ARG A 150 -5.46 3.52 -2.12
C ARG A 150 -5.57 2.48 -1.01
N HIS A 151 -4.52 2.33 -0.21
CA HIS A 151 -4.56 1.46 0.97
C HIS A 151 -5.62 1.94 1.97
N SER A 152 -5.54 3.21 2.39
CA SER A 152 -6.50 3.86 3.28
C SER A 152 -7.95 3.74 2.76
N LEU A 153 -8.15 3.96 1.46
CA LEU A 153 -9.46 3.84 0.82
C LEU A 153 -10.00 2.40 0.87
N GLY A 154 -9.15 1.38 0.72
CA GLY A 154 -9.55 -0.02 0.86
C GLY A 154 -10.03 -0.35 2.28
N GLN A 155 -9.32 0.14 3.30
CA GLN A 155 -9.74 -0.02 4.71
C GLN A 155 -11.09 0.66 4.97
N LEU A 156 -11.28 1.88 4.46
CA LEU A 156 -12.54 2.62 4.55
C LEU A 156 -13.69 1.82 3.94
N PHE A 157 -13.50 1.29 2.73
CA PHE A 157 -14.55 0.53 2.05
C PHE A 157 -14.94 -0.73 2.79
N HIS A 158 -13.98 -1.45 3.36
CA HIS A 158 -14.27 -2.65 4.12
C HIS A 158 -15.22 -2.33 5.29
N SER A 159 -14.83 -1.41 6.17
CA SER A 159 -15.64 -0.98 7.31
C SER A 159 -17.00 -0.41 6.90
N LEU A 160 -17.04 0.41 5.83
CA LEU A 160 -18.29 0.97 5.31
C LEU A 160 -19.26 -0.11 4.83
N GLN A 161 -18.75 -1.18 4.20
CA GLN A 161 -19.55 -2.29 3.70
C GLN A 161 -20.05 -3.16 4.85
N ASP A 162 -19.20 -3.43 5.85
CA ASP A 162 -19.53 -4.19 7.07
C ASP A 162 -20.70 -3.58 7.84
N PHE A 163 -20.81 -2.25 7.88
CA PHE A 163 -21.97 -1.61 8.51
C PHE A 163 -23.30 -2.18 8.00
N TYR A 164 -23.45 -2.39 6.69
CA TYR A 164 -24.71 -2.86 6.10
C TYR A 164 -24.93 -4.37 6.30
N SER A 165 -23.87 -5.17 6.41
CA SER A 165 -23.97 -6.61 6.67
C SER A 165 -24.10 -6.95 8.16
N HIS A 166 -23.51 -6.16 9.06
CA HIS A 166 -23.42 -6.48 10.49
C HIS A 166 -24.41 -5.71 11.37
N SER A 167 -25.05 -4.64 10.87
CA SER A 167 -26.09 -3.90 11.59
C SER A 167 -27.52 -4.37 11.27
N ASN A 168 -28.51 -3.83 11.99
CA ASN A 168 -29.93 -4.00 11.70
C ASN A 168 -30.48 -3.01 10.64
N TRP A 169 -29.63 -2.31 9.89
CA TRP A 169 -30.06 -1.24 8.96
C TRP A 169 -31.09 -1.72 7.92
N VAL A 170 -30.82 -2.89 7.32
CA VAL A 170 -31.72 -3.51 6.34
C VAL A 170 -33.01 -4.00 7.01
N GLU A 171 -32.91 -4.54 8.22
CA GLU A 171 -34.03 -5.06 8.99
C GLU A 171 -34.99 -3.97 9.49
N MET A 172 -34.51 -2.74 9.69
CA MET A 172 -35.36 -1.55 9.88
C MET A 172 -36.12 -1.14 8.60
N GLY A 173 -35.87 -1.84 7.49
CA GLY A 173 -36.43 -1.56 6.18
C GLY A 173 -35.84 -0.32 5.53
N GLN A 174 -34.67 0.14 5.96
CA GLN A 174 -34.03 1.30 5.32
C GLN A 174 -33.67 0.96 3.87
N ARG A 175 -33.92 1.91 2.96
CA ARG A 175 -33.71 1.74 1.51
C ARG A 175 -32.66 2.67 0.93
N PHE A 176 -32.07 3.51 1.76
CA PHE A 176 -31.05 4.47 1.39
C PHE A 176 -29.84 4.30 2.29
N ILE A 177 -28.70 4.80 1.82
CA ILE A 177 -27.45 4.80 2.59
C ILE A 177 -27.57 5.66 3.85
N TYR A 178 -26.89 5.26 4.91
CA TYR A 178 -26.84 6.03 6.16
C TYR A 178 -25.80 7.13 6.06
N LEU A 179 -26.22 8.33 5.62
CA LEU A 179 -25.31 9.45 5.36
C LEU A 179 -24.49 9.87 6.58
N HIS A 180 -25.06 9.74 7.79
CA HIS A 180 -24.38 10.09 9.04
C HIS A 180 -23.07 9.32 9.26
N LEU A 181 -22.84 8.17 8.61
CA LEU A 181 -21.56 7.45 8.72
C LEU A 181 -20.35 8.34 8.38
N LEU A 182 -20.47 9.18 7.34
CA LEU A 182 -19.41 10.07 6.88
C LEU A 182 -19.75 11.56 7.01
N GLN A 183 -21.02 11.91 7.18
CA GLN A 183 -21.52 13.28 7.27
C GLN A 183 -22.06 13.57 8.67
N PRO A 184 -21.25 14.07 9.62
CA PRO A 184 -21.67 14.26 11.02
C PRO A 184 -22.88 15.19 11.22
N GLU A 185 -23.18 16.04 10.23
CA GLU A 185 -24.28 16.98 10.22
C GLU A 185 -25.64 16.31 9.98
N GLU A 186 -25.63 15.12 9.37
CA GLU A 186 -26.84 14.35 9.09
C GLU A 186 -27.45 13.75 10.37
N PRO A 187 -28.75 13.43 10.41
CA PRO A 187 -29.38 12.89 11.61
C PRO A 187 -28.80 11.54 12.06
N ALA A 188 -28.43 11.43 13.34
CA ALA A 188 -27.93 10.20 13.94
C ALA A 188 -29.06 9.32 14.48
N ILE A 189 -28.95 8.00 14.28
CA ILE A 189 -29.77 6.98 14.95
C ILE A 189 -29.04 6.49 16.19
N PRO A 190 -29.66 6.55 17.39
CA PRO A 190 -29.03 6.09 18.62
C PRO A 190 -28.79 4.58 18.62
N VAL A 191 -27.68 4.16 19.24
CA VAL A 191 -27.34 2.75 19.46
C VAL A 191 -28.13 2.21 20.64
N ALA A 192 -28.68 1.00 20.52
CA ALA A 192 -29.33 0.30 21.62
C ALA A 192 -28.26 -0.15 22.62
N GLU A 193 -27.86 0.62 23.62
CA GLU A 193 -26.85 0.18 24.60
C GLU A 193 -27.43 -0.83 25.61
N ASP A 194 -28.31 -0.40 26.51
CA ASP A 194 -28.87 -1.25 27.56
C ASP A 194 -30.18 -1.94 27.17
N THR A 195 -30.57 -1.84 25.90
CA THR A 195 -31.81 -2.45 25.39
C THR A 195 -31.52 -3.83 24.80
N PRO A 196 -32.23 -4.90 25.21
CA PRO A 196 -32.18 -6.19 24.52
C PRO A 196 -32.55 -6.03 23.05
N THR A 197 -31.82 -6.69 22.15
CA THR A 197 -31.98 -6.51 20.70
C THR A 197 -32.37 -7.78 19.96
N CYS A 198 -32.00 -8.96 20.48
CA CYS A 198 -32.26 -10.24 19.84
C CYS A 198 -32.86 -11.30 20.78
N MET A 199 -33.66 -12.17 20.17
CA MET A 199 -34.13 -13.45 20.70
C MET A 199 -33.25 -14.59 20.19
N GLU A 200 -33.43 -15.79 20.74
CA GLU A 200 -32.69 -16.98 20.31
C GLU A 200 -33.19 -17.53 18.98
N CYS A 201 -32.25 -17.94 18.12
CA CYS A 201 -32.49 -18.77 16.95
C CYS A 201 -32.11 -20.22 17.23
N PHE A 202 -32.90 -21.16 16.71
CA PHE A 202 -32.64 -22.60 16.78
C PHE A 202 -32.28 -23.22 15.42
N SER A 203 -32.15 -22.40 14.37
CA SER A 203 -31.78 -22.83 13.03
C SER A 203 -30.66 -21.96 12.47
N HIS A 204 -29.96 -22.46 11.43
CA HIS A 204 -28.96 -21.69 10.70
C HIS A 204 -29.53 -20.43 10.03
N THR A 205 -30.82 -20.42 9.70
CA THR A 205 -31.52 -19.23 9.21
C THR A 205 -32.26 -18.55 10.37
N CYS A 206 -31.77 -17.39 10.78
CA CYS A 206 -32.40 -16.55 11.81
C CYS A 206 -33.43 -15.63 11.13
N ARG A 207 -34.71 -16.00 11.14
CA ARG A 207 -35.79 -15.09 10.73
C ARG A 207 -36.44 -14.47 11.95
N ASN A 208 -36.62 -13.16 11.92
CA ASN A 208 -37.36 -12.40 12.94
C ASN A 208 -36.82 -12.61 14.37
N ASN A 209 -35.50 -12.79 14.53
CA ASN A 209 -34.87 -12.88 15.84
C ASN A 209 -34.65 -11.49 16.48
N LEU A 210 -34.59 -10.41 15.69
CA LEU A 210 -34.59 -9.05 16.22
C LEU A 210 -35.91 -8.77 16.93
N LEU A 211 -35.81 -8.14 18.11
CA LEU A 211 -36.99 -7.74 18.87
C LEU A 211 -37.79 -6.65 18.14
N PRO A 212 -39.12 -6.57 18.29
CA PRO A 212 -39.97 -5.65 17.53
C PRO A 212 -39.54 -4.18 17.60
N ARG A 213 -38.97 -3.74 18.73
CA ARG A 213 -38.43 -2.38 18.91
C ARG A 213 -37.28 -2.05 17.93
N MET A 214 -36.57 -3.06 17.44
CA MET A 214 -35.41 -2.92 16.55
C MET A 214 -35.79 -2.87 15.06
N THR A 215 -37.04 -3.16 14.72
CA THR A 215 -37.53 -3.26 13.33
C THR A 215 -38.77 -2.42 13.06
N ASN A 216 -39.44 -1.90 14.10
CA ASN A 216 -40.65 -1.12 13.94
C ASN A 216 -40.38 0.31 13.44
N ARG A 217 -40.94 0.64 12.27
CA ARG A 217 -40.87 1.97 11.64
C ARG A 217 -41.78 3.02 12.28
N GLN A 218 -42.75 2.61 13.09
CA GLN A 218 -43.80 3.49 13.63
C GLN A 218 -43.50 4.04 15.04
N GLN A 219 -42.38 3.67 15.65
CA GLN A 219 -41.96 4.21 16.95
C GLN A 219 -40.98 5.36 16.78
N ASP A 220 -41.16 6.43 17.56
CA ASP A 220 -40.40 7.69 17.52
C ASP A 220 -38.90 7.57 17.84
N THR A 221 -38.36 6.36 18.07
CA THR A 221 -36.92 6.14 18.26
C THR A 221 -36.48 4.83 17.62
N GLN A 222 -36.09 4.87 16.36
CA GLN A 222 -35.32 3.78 15.75
C GLN A 222 -34.02 3.59 16.53
N LEU A 223 -33.59 2.33 16.69
CA LEU A 223 -32.35 2.00 17.38
C LEU A 223 -31.45 1.15 16.49
N LEU A 224 -30.15 1.47 16.50
CA LEU A 224 -29.12 0.66 15.87
C LEU A 224 -28.65 -0.45 16.81
N THR A 225 -28.42 -1.63 16.27
CA THR A 225 -27.67 -2.72 16.91
C THR A 225 -26.78 -3.37 15.87
N THR A 226 -25.68 -3.96 16.34
CA THR A 226 -24.78 -4.73 15.49
C THR A 226 -24.42 -6.05 16.15
N GLY A 227 -23.95 -7.00 15.35
CA GLY A 227 -23.61 -8.34 15.84
C GLY A 227 -22.38 -8.30 16.74
N TYR A 228 -22.45 -8.91 17.92
CA TYR A 228 -21.26 -9.16 18.73
C TYR A 228 -20.45 -10.30 18.11
N PHE A 229 -19.17 -10.10 17.87
CA PHE A 229 -18.30 -11.08 17.25
C PHE A 229 -17.25 -11.60 18.24
N SER A 230 -16.96 -12.91 18.19
CA SER A 230 -15.90 -13.54 18.97
C SER A 230 -16.11 -13.38 20.50
N THR A 231 -15.04 -13.09 21.23
CA THR A 231 -15.02 -13.04 22.70
C THR A 231 -14.89 -11.63 23.27
N PHE A 232 -14.49 -10.64 22.46
CA PHE A 232 -14.26 -9.27 22.92
C PHE A 232 -14.89 -8.21 21.98
N PRO A 233 -15.66 -7.26 22.54
CA PRO A 233 -16.13 -7.20 23.92
C PRO A 233 -17.06 -8.38 24.25
N THR A 234 -17.22 -8.68 25.53
CA THR A 234 -18.12 -9.77 25.94
C THR A 234 -19.55 -9.42 25.58
N LYS A 235 -20.22 -10.29 24.81
CA LYS A 235 -21.61 -10.14 24.43
C LYS A 235 -22.53 -10.05 25.66
N PRO A 236 -23.25 -8.92 25.87
CA PRO A 236 -24.24 -8.79 26.92
C PRO A 236 -25.48 -9.68 26.69
N GLN A 237 -26.25 -9.90 27.75
CA GLN A 237 -27.46 -10.72 27.67
C GLN A 237 -28.53 -10.04 26.77
N GLY A 238 -29.17 -10.82 25.90
CA GLY A 238 -30.21 -10.31 24.99
C GLY A 238 -29.66 -9.58 23.75
N LYS A 239 -28.33 -9.53 23.57
CA LYS A 239 -27.69 -8.93 22.40
C LYS A 239 -27.48 -9.91 21.27
N CYS A 240 -27.63 -9.40 20.06
CA CYS A 240 -27.37 -10.14 18.83
C CYS A 240 -25.91 -10.58 18.74
N SER A 241 -25.69 -11.83 18.37
CA SER A 241 -24.39 -12.25 17.87
C SER A 241 -24.21 -11.80 16.42
N HIS A 242 -22.96 -11.71 15.97
CA HIS A 242 -22.65 -11.67 14.55
C HIS A 242 -23.15 -12.95 13.89
N GLY A 243 -22.79 -14.11 14.46
CA GLY A 243 -23.22 -15.43 14.01
C GLY A 243 -22.35 -16.01 12.90
N GLY A 244 -22.80 -17.14 12.34
CA GLY A 244 -22.03 -17.92 11.37
C GLY A 244 -21.10 -18.94 12.02
N ILE A 245 -20.61 -19.91 11.23
CA ILE A 245 -19.79 -21.01 11.77
C ILE A 245 -18.46 -20.57 12.41
N LEU A 246 -17.96 -19.38 12.09
CA LEU A 246 -16.71 -18.83 12.60
C LEU A 246 -16.87 -17.97 13.87
N ASP A 247 -18.10 -17.59 14.23
CA ASP A 247 -18.36 -16.80 15.42
C ASP A 247 -18.63 -17.70 16.64
N SER A 248 -17.82 -17.54 17.68
CA SER A 248 -17.99 -18.24 18.96
C SER A 248 -19.08 -17.61 19.84
N SER A 249 -19.41 -16.33 19.62
CA SER A 249 -20.44 -15.63 20.39
C SER A 249 -21.83 -16.22 20.15
N ARG A 250 -22.05 -16.86 18.99
CA ARG A 250 -23.34 -17.42 18.53
C ARG A 250 -24.00 -18.39 19.50
N TYR A 251 -23.21 -18.98 20.40
CA TYR A 251 -23.66 -19.95 21.39
C TYR A 251 -24.08 -19.33 22.72
N LYS A 252 -23.73 -18.07 22.97
CA LYS A 252 -24.15 -17.30 24.15
C LYS A 252 -25.60 -16.81 23.96
N GLY A 253 -26.34 -16.60 25.05
CA GLY A 253 -27.78 -16.28 25.05
C GLY A 253 -28.19 -15.21 24.04
N ALA A 254 -29.43 -15.27 23.52
CA ALA A 254 -29.77 -14.72 22.20
C ALA A 254 -28.91 -15.38 21.10
N LYS A 255 -28.99 -16.71 21.03
CA LYS A 255 -28.21 -17.56 20.13
C LYS A 255 -28.52 -17.28 18.66
N GLY A 256 -27.56 -17.57 17.77
CA GLY A 256 -27.69 -17.34 16.34
C GLY A 256 -26.85 -16.14 15.90
N GLY A 257 -27.47 -15.18 15.20
CA GLY A 257 -26.84 -13.91 14.88
C GLY A 257 -27.60 -13.12 13.83
N ILE A 258 -27.01 -12.02 13.36
CA ILE A 258 -27.66 -11.09 12.42
C ILE A 258 -26.81 -10.76 11.17
N ASN A 259 -25.62 -11.35 11.00
CA ASN A 259 -24.78 -11.01 9.85
C ASN A 259 -25.39 -11.45 8.51
N LYS A 260 -25.01 -10.73 7.46
CA LYS A 260 -25.51 -10.84 6.09
C LYS A 260 -24.36 -10.95 5.09
N ASP A 261 -23.21 -11.47 5.49
CA ASP A 261 -21.95 -11.42 4.73
C ASP A 261 -21.98 -12.25 3.44
N SER A 262 -22.84 -13.27 3.42
CA SER A 262 -22.99 -14.18 2.29
C SER A 262 -24.44 -14.65 2.14
N THR A 263 -24.77 -15.20 0.97
CA THR A 263 -26.04 -15.91 0.76
C THR A 263 -26.06 -17.32 1.37
N SER A 264 -25.02 -17.74 2.10
CA SER A 264 -24.94 -19.07 2.70
C SER A 264 -25.50 -19.06 4.13
N PRO A 265 -26.52 -19.90 4.45
CA PRO A 265 -27.09 -19.97 5.79
C PRO A 265 -26.09 -20.45 6.86
N PHE A 266 -24.99 -21.10 6.47
CA PHE A 266 -23.97 -21.54 7.43
C PHE A 266 -23.08 -20.39 7.90
N PHE A 267 -22.80 -19.42 7.04
CA PHE A 267 -21.95 -18.28 7.36
C PHE A 267 -22.75 -17.08 7.81
N SER A 268 -23.96 -16.92 7.28
CA SER A 268 -24.79 -15.75 7.53
C SER A 268 -26.18 -16.16 8.00
N PRO A 269 -26.51 -15.94 9.29
CA PRO A 269 -27.84 -16.22 9.80
C PRO A 269 -28.95 -15.46 9.07
N HIS A 270 -28.64 -14.25 8.57
CA HIS A 270 -29.54 -13.40 7.80
C HIS A 270 -29.19 -13.40 6.30
N HIS A 271 -28.68 -14.53 5.78
CA HIS A 271 -28.31 -14.68 4.36
C HIS A 271 -29.35 -14.19 3.33
N TYR A 272 -30.64 -14.28 3.69
CA TYR A 272 -31.75 -13.85 2.84
C TYR A 272 -31.87 -12.33 2.67
N LEU A 273 -31.07 -11.55 3.40
CA LEU A 273 -30.95 -10.09 3.28
C LEU A 273 -29.60 -9.67 2.69
N HIS A 274 -28.75 -10.62 2.29
CA HIS A 274 -27.41 -10.35 1.77
C HIS A 274 -27.45 -9.42 0.56
N VAL A 275 -28.38 -9.64 -0.37
CA VAL A 275 -28.47 -8.87 -1.62
C VAL A 275 -28.85 -7.43 -1.33
N GLU A 276 -29.82 -7.19 -0.45
CA GLU A 276 -30.24 -5.87 -0.01
C GLU A 276 -29.11 -5.13 0.71
N ALA A 277 -28.41 -5.80 1.63
CA ALA A 277 -27.24 -5.24 2.31
C ALA A 277 -26.12 -4.88 1.32
N ALA A 278 -25.79 -5.79 0.40
CA ALA A 278 -24.75 -5.59 -0.61
C ALA A 278 -25.08 -4.44 -1.57
N ASN A 279 -26.36 -4.23 -1.90
CA ASN A 279 -26.80 -3.11 -2.73
C ASN A 279 -26.57 -1.78 -2.01
N LEU A 280 -26.96 -1.65 -0.74
CA LEU A 280 -26.71 -0.44 0.05
C LEU A 280 -25.21 -0.20 0.26
N ALA A 281 -24.44 -1.26 0.52
CA ALA A 281 -22.99 -1.20 0.61
C ALA A 281 -22.33 -0.73 -0.71
N THR A 282 -22.88 -1.18 -1.85
CA THR A 282 -22.45 -0.73 -3.18
C THR A 282 -22.78 0.75 -3.40
N GLU A 283 -24.00 1.19 -3.07
CA GLU A 283 -24.40 2.60 -3.17
C GLU A 283 -23.53 3.50 -2.28
N ALA A 284 -23.24 3.07 -1.06
CA ALA A 284 -22.38 3.82 -0.15
C ALA A 284 -20.94 3.92 -0.69
N THR A 285 -20.39 2.80 -1.19
CA THR A 285 -19.05 2.78 -1.82
C THR A 285 -18.98 3.70 -3.04
N LEU A 286 -20.04 3.72 -3.88
CA LEU A 286 -20.15 4.64 -5.01
C LEU A 286 -20.22 6.10 -4.57
N SER A 287 -20.97 6.40 -3.50
CA SER A 287 -21.05 7.75 -2.93
C SER A 287 -19.68 8.25 -2.50
N VAL A 288 -18.93 7.46 -1.73
CA VAL A 288 -17.58 7.84 -1.28
C VAL A 288 -16.62 8.10 -2.44
N LEU A 289 -16.67 7.27 -3.50
CA LEU A 289 -15.84 7.49 -4.68
C LEU A 289 -16.19 8.77 -5.43
N ARG A 290 -17.48 9.11 -5.50
CA ARG A 290 -17.96 10.37 -6.10
C ARG A 290 -17.53 11.56 -5.25
N ASP A 291 -17.71 11.49 -3.94
CA ASP A 291 -17.26 12.53 -3.00
C ASP A 291 -15.75 12.74 -3.11
N LEU A 292 -14.97 11.64 -3.23
CA LEU A 292 -13.52 11.70 -3.39
C LEU A 292 -13.17 12.41 -4.70
N ARG A 293 -13.76 11.97 -5.81
CA ARG A 293 -13.59 12.58 -7.13
C ARG A 293 -13.92 14.08 -7.12
N ASP A 294 -15.03 14.44 -6.53
CA ASP A 294 -15.52 15.82 -6.50
C ASP A 294 -14.62 16.69 -5.60
N THR A 295 -14.06 16.12 -4.53
CA THR A 295 -13.12 16.79 -3.62
C THR A 295 -11.73 17.00 -4.23
N VAL A 296 -11.19 16.01 -4.95
CA VAL A 296 -9.79 16.05 -5.45
C VAL A 296 -9.68 16.48 -6.91
N GLY A 297 -10.81 16.52 -7.63
CA GLY A 297 -10.91 16.83 -9.04
C GLY A 297 -10.65 15.62 -9.96
N HIS A 298 -11.24 15.64 -11.15
CA HIS A 298 -11.20 14.51 -12.11
C HIS A 298 -9.78 14.07 -12.47
N LYS A 299 -8.85 15.02 -12.69
CA LYS A 299 -7.47 14.70 -13.11
C LYS A 299 -6.71 13.96 -12.01
N THR A 300 -6.83 14.41 -10.76
CA THR A 300 -6.19 13.79 -9.60
C THR A 300 -6.84 12.44 -9.29
N PHE A 301 -8.17 12.35 -9.37
CA PHE A 301 -8.91 11.10 -9.17
C PHE A 301 -8.49 10.01 -10.16
N LEU A 302 -8.29 10.36 -11.43
CA LEU A 302 -7.82 9.45 -12.47
C LEU A 302 -6.30 9.20 -12.44
N SER A 303 -5.58 9.79 -11.48
CA SER A 303 -4.13 9.63 -11.36
C SER A 303 -3.79 8.26 -10.76
N VAL A 304 -3.59 7.28 -11.65
CA VAL A 304 -3.14 5.92 -11.30
C VAL A 304 -1.61 5.80 -11.22
N LYS A 305 -0.88 6.88 -11.53
CA LYS A 305 0.58 6.88 -11.60
C LYS A 305 1.16 7.22 -10.23
N GLN A 306 1.83 6.24 -9.61
CA GLN A 306 2.95 6.56 -8.73
C GLN A 306 4.06 7.05 -9.67
N VAL A 307 4.26 8.36 -9.71
CA VAL A 307 5.27 8.92 -10.60
C VAL A 307 6.60 8.70 -9.90
N PRO A 308 7.56 8.00 -10.52
CA PRO A 308 8.82 7.71 -9.86
C PRO A 308 9.50 9.03 -9.48
N ALA A 309 10.04 9.11 -8.27
CA ALA A 309 10.89 10.22 -7.88
C ALA A 309 12.30 10.02 -8.46
N LEU A 310 12.95 11.11 -8.87
CA LEU A 310 14.38 11.09 -9.19
C LEU A 310 15.11 11.78 -8.05
N VAL A 311 15.93 11.02 -7.30
CA VAL A 311 16.61 11.53 -6.11
C VAL A 311 18.12 11.51 -6.31
N PHE A 312 18.76 12.66 -6.08
CA PHE A 312 20.22 12.83 -6.06
C PHE A 312 20.67 13.24 -4.66
N VAL A 313 21.59 12.48 -4.08
CA VAL A 313 22.28 12.81 -2.83
C VAL A 313 23.74 13.09 -3.19
N MET A 314 24.19 14.32 -2.94
CA MET A 314 25.44 14.85 -3.49
C MET A 314 26.35 15.36 -2.38
N ASP A 315 27.55 14.78 -2.26
CA ASP A 315 28.63 15.40 -1.51
C ASP A 315 29.07 16.69 -2.24
N THR A 316 29.30 17.76 -1.48
CA THR A 316 29.74 19.07 -1.98
C THR A 316 31.12 19.49 -1.46
N THR A 317 31.91 18.56 -0.92
CA THR A 317 33.31 18.77 -0.55
C THR A 317 34.19 19.16 -1.74
N GLY A 318 35.34 19.78 -1.46
CA GLY A 318 36.22 20.36 -2.48
C GLY A 318 36.76 19.39 -3.54
N SER A 319 36.78 18.08 -3.26
CA SER A 319 37.22 17.04 -4.21
C SER A 319 36.14 16.65 -5.22
N MET A 320 34.86 16.96 -4.98
CA MET A 320 33.69 16.50 -5.74
C MET A 320 33.48 17.16 -7.11
N PHE A 321 34.46 17.90 -7.66
CA PHE A 321 34.24 18.71 -8.86
C PHE A 321 33.85 17.89 -10.09
N GLU A 322 34.55 16.78 -10.36
CA GLU A 322 34.26 15.93 -11.52
C GLU A 322 32.97 15.10 -11.31
N GLU A 323 32.71 14.70 -10.07
CA GLU A 323 31.52 13.98 -9.62
C GLU A 323 30.26 14.83 -9.78
N ILE A 324 30.27 16.08 -9.30
CA ILE A 324 29.16 17.04 -9.47
C ILE A 324 28.91 17.28 -10.96
N THR A 325 29.98 17.44 -11.75
CA THR A 325 29.85 17.64 -13.19
C THR A 325 29.24 16.42 -13.87
N ALA A 326 29.68 15.21 -13.54
CA ALA A 326 29.12 13.98 -14.08
C ALA A 326 27.65 13.77 -13.65
N ALA A 327 27.31 14.09 -12.40
CA ALA A 327 25.94 14.03 -11.89
C ALA A 327 25.00 15.00 -12.62
N ARG A 328 25.45 16.22 -12.97
CA ARG A 328 24.69 17.17 -13.80
C ARG A 328 24.35 16.59 -15.17
N PHE A 329 25.36 16.07 -15.87
CA PHE A 329 25.15 15.44 -17.18
C PHE A 329 24.17 14.26 -17.08
N ARG A 330 24.24 13.48 -15.99
CA ARG A 330 23.29 12.38 -15.76
C ARG A 330 21.88 12.83 -15.49
N ALA A 331 21.69 13.77 -14.57
CA ALA A 331 20.38 14.34 -14.27
C ALA A 331 19.72 14.84 -15.57
N HIS A 332 20.47 15.58 -16.38
CA HIS A 332 20.00 16.09 -17.66
C HIS A 332 19.62 14.96 -18.65
N SER A 333 20.46 13.93 -18.79
CA SER A 333 20.20 12.77 -19.67
C SER A 333 18.96 11.97 -19.23
N ILE A 334 18.81 11.69 -17.94
CA ILE A 334 17.63 11.00 -17.38
C ILE A 334 16.36 11.82 -17.63
N ILE A 335 16.40 13.13 -17.39
CA ILE A 335 15.26 14.03 -17.61
C ILE A 335 14.87 14.06 -19.09
N GLN A 336 15.84 14.21 -20.00
CA GLN A 336 15.57 14.27 -21.44
C GLN A 336 15.09 12.93 -22.00
N SER A 337 15.74 11.82 -21.64
CA SER A 337 15.36 10.48 -22.11
C SER A 337 13.96 10.06 -21.67
N ARG A 338 13.50 10.58 -20.53
CA ARG A 338 12.17 10.29 -19.97
C ARG A 338 11.12 11.36 -20.29
N ALA A 339 11.51 12.48 -20.91
CA ALA A 339 10.61 13.58 -21.23
C ALA A 339 9.46 13.14 -22.14
N GLY A 340 8.22 13.47 -21.76
CA GLY A 340 7.03 13.11 -22.54
C GLY A 340 6.68 11.62 -22.54
N SER A 341 7.43 10.79 -21.80
CA SER A 341 7.16 9.36 -21.64
C SER A 341 6.31 9.07 -20.39
N CYS A 342 5.77 7.85 -20.28
CA CYS A 342 5.12 7.40 -19.04
C CYS A 342 6.09 7.22 -17.86
N GLY A 343 7.40 7.25 -18.08
CA GLY A 343 8.45 7.13 -17.06
C GLY A 343 9.08 8.45 -16.61
N GLN A 344 8.56 9.60 -17.05
CA GLN A 344 9.03 10.91 -16.58
C GLN A 344 8.90 11.00 -15.05
N PRO A 345 9.97 11.38 -14.32
CA PRO A 345 9.88 11.56 -12.89
C PRO A 345 8.88 12.67 -12.54
N GLY A 346 8.08 12.46 -11.49
CA GLY A 346 7.02 13.41 -11.10
C GLY A 346 7.44 14.36 -10.01
N THR A 347 8.53 14.02 -9.33
CA THR A 347 9.16 14.80 -8.28
C THR A 347 10.66 14.56 -8.37
N PHE A 348 11.41 15.64 -8.29
CA PHE A 348 12.86 15.66 -8.29
C PHE A 348 13.34 16.13 -6.91
N LEU A 349 14.30 15.41 -6.34
CA LEU A 349 14.85 15.71 -5.02
C LEU A 349 16.37 15.80 -5.09
N LEU A 350 16.95 16.89 -4.58
CA LEU A 350 18.38 17.07 -4.42
C LEU A 350 18.72 17.30 -2.95
N VAL A 351 19.61 16.46 -2.42
CA VAL A 351 20.11 16.52 -1.04
C VAL A 351 21.62 16.75 -1.08
N PRO A 352 22.09 18.02 -1.05
CA PRO A 352 23.50 18.31 -0.89
C PRO A 352 23.94 18.15 0.57
N PHE A 353 25.14 17.63 0.81
CA PHE A 353 25.69 17.51 2.16
C PHE A 353 27.17 17.96 2.24
N HIS A 354 27.57 18.47 3.42
CA HIS A 354 28.92 18.96 3.74
C HIS A 354 29.12 19.07 5.26
N ASP A 355 30.19 18.54 5.86
CA ASP A 355 30.45 18.69 7.31
C ASP A 355 30.76 20.16 7.66
N PRO A 356 30.18 20.78 8.73
CA PRO A 356 29.29 20.22 9.75
C PRO A 356 27.81 20.55 9.59
N GLY A 357 27.32 20.74 8.36
CA GLY A 357 25.94 21.11 8.10
C GLY A 357 25.33 20.44 6.88
N ASP A 358 24.19 19.77 7.08
CA ASP A 358 23.35 19.33 5.98
C ASP A 358 22.86 20.54 5.17
N GLY A 359 23.04 20.51 3.85
CA GLY A 359 22.51 21.53 2.96
C GLY A 359 20.98 21.47 2.91
N PRO A 360 20.30 22.56 2.51
CA PRO A 360 18.86 22.55 2.39
C PRO A 360 18.42 21.50 1.34
N VAL A 361 17.44 20.69 1.70
CA VAL A 361 16.82 19.72 0.78
C VAL A 361 15.97 20.47 -0.23
N TYR A 362 16.23 20.25 -1.53
CA TYR A 362 15.48 20.88 -2.62
C TYR A 362 14.51 19.86 -3.25
N GLU A 363 13.21 20.12 -3.18
CA GLU A 363 12.16 19.32 -3.79
C GLU A 363 11.39 20.14 -4.84
N THR A 364 11.21 19.60 -6.06
CA THR A 364 10.44 20.27 -7.11
C THR A 364 9.83 19.27 -8.09
N ASP A 365 8.68 19.62 -8.68
CA ASP A 365 8.09 18.85 -9.79
C ASP A 365 8.54 19.38 -11.17
N ASP A 366 9.25 20.51 -11.21
CA ASP A 366 9.70 21.17 -12.44
C ASP A 366 11.14 20.73 -12.77
N PRO A 367 11.36 20.00 -13.88
CA PRO A 367 12.70 19.55 -14.28
C PRO A 367 13.68 20.71 -14.50
N ASN A 368 13.20 21.88 -14.92
CA ASN A 368 14.07 23.04 -15.15
C ASN A 368 14.56 23.63 -13.82
N GLN A 369 13.69 23.73 -12.82
CA GLN A 369 14.08 24.15 -11.48
C GLN A 369 15.05 23.15 -10.84
N PHE A 370 14.82 21.84 -11.03
CA PHE A 370 15.75 20.82 -10.55
C PHE A 370 17.14 20.98 -11.18
N MET A 371 17.21 21.16 -12.50
CA MET A 371 18.49 21.41 -13.18
C MET A 371 19.14 22.71 -12.69
N GLN A 372 18.37 23.76 -12.40
CA GLN A 372 18.91 24.98 -11.80
C GLN A 372 19.53 24.73 -10.42
N HIS A 373 18.91 23.90 -9.57
CA HIS A 373 19.50 23.49 -8.29
C HIS A 373 20.81 22.71 -8.49
N MET A 374 20.86 21.81 -9.47
CA MET A 374 22.08 21.05 -9.82
C MET A 374 23.22 21.96 -10.31
N GLU A 375 22.92 22.95 -11.16
CA GLU A 375 23.92 23.91 -11.67
C GLU A 375 24.48 24.82 -10.58
N ASN A 376 23.71 25.09 -9.52
CA ASN A 376 24.14 25.93 -8.40
C ASN A 376 25.04 25.20 -7.39
N LEU A 377 25.22 23.88 -7.50
CA LEU A 377 26.13 23.14 -6.62
C LEU A 377 27.58 23.61 -6.80
N MET A 378 28.29 23.89 -5.71
CA MET A 378 29.71 24.23 -5.74
C MET A 378 30.49 23.29 -4.84
N ALA A 379 31.62 22.78 -5.33
CA ALA A 379 32.58 22.04 -4.52
C ALA A 379 33.31 23.04 -3.61
N LEU A 380 32.97 23.06 -2.32
CA LEU A 380 33.55 23.96 -1.32
C LEU A 380 34.49 23.16 -0.41
N GLY A 381 35.65 23.76 -0.11
CA GLY A 381 36.79 23.07 0.51
C GLY A 381 36.45 22.22 1.73
N GLY A 382 37.06 21.04 1.83
CA GLY A 382 37.09 20.18 3.00
C GLY A 382 38.52 19.67 3.18
N GLY A 383 39.09 19.85 4.37
CA GLY A 383 40.47 19.44 4.68
C GLY A 383 40.59 18.06 5.32
N ASP A 384 39.45 17.40 5.53
CA ASP A 384 39.30 16.20 6.34
C ASP A 384 38.64 15.08 5.49
N GLU A 385 38.65 13.86 6.01
CA GLU A 385 38.21 12.65 5.32
C GLU A 385 36.76 12.77 4.79
N PRO A 386 36.45 12.31 3.56
CA PRO A 386 35.11 12.41 3.01
C PRO A 386 34.07 11.67 3.86
N GLU A 387 32.95 12.34 4.12
CA GLU A 387 31.91 11.86 5.01
C GLU A 387 30.88 10.94 4.34
N MET A 388 30.32 10.05 5.16
CA MET A 388 29.41 9.00 4.76
C MET A 388 28.03 9.54 4.37
N CYS A 389 27.57 9.26 3.15
CA CYS A 389 26.25 9.72 2.67
C CYS A 389 25.04 9.02 3.32
N LEU A 390 25.27 8.16 4.30
CA LEU A 390 24.23 7.43 5.01
C LEU A 390 23.36 8.36 5.90
N SER A 391 23.95 9.42 6.46
CA SER A 391 23.19 10.46 7.18
C SER A 391 22.24 11.19 6.23
N ALA A 392 22.71 11.56 5.03
CA ALA A 392 21.89 12.21 4.02
C ALA A 392 20.78 11.29 3.47
N ILE A 393 21.05 9.98 3.33
CA ILE A 393 20.03 8.98 2.99
C ILE A 393 19.02 8.83 4.13
N GLN A 394 19.45 8.89 5.39
CA GLN A 394 18.55 8.88 6.54
C GLN A 394 17.61 10.10 6.53
N VAL A 395 18.14 11.31 6.27
CA VAL A 395 17.32 12.52 6.10
C VAL A 395 16.28 12.34 4.98
N HIS A 396 16.65 11.71 3.87
CA HIS A 396 15.71 11.38 2.79
C HIS A 396 14.60 10.40 3.24
N LEU A 397 14.97 9.33 3.93
CA LEU A 397 14.03 8.31 4.44
C LEU A 397 13.09 8.87 5.51
N ASP A 398 13.55 9.82 6.33
CA ASP A 398 12.71 10.47 7.35
C ASP A 398 11.75 11.51 6.75
N LEU A 399 12.13 12.19 5.66
CA LEU A 399 11.27 13.13 4.94
C LEU A 399 10.16 12.43 4.14
N LYS A 400 10.46 11.28 3.54
CA LYS A 400 9.48 10.44 2.86
C LYS A 400 9.09 9.32 3.81
N HIS A 401 8.10 9.57 4.68
CA HIS A 401 7.48 8.53 5.51
C HIS A 401 7.35 7.28 4.64
N TRP A 402 8.03 6.17 4.97
CA TRP A 402 7.92 4.89 4.27
C TRP A 402 7.11 3.95 5.16
N SER A 403 5.98 3.41 4.67
CA SER A 403 5.07 2.63 5.52
C SER A 403 5.65 1.24 5.78
N CYS A 404 5.67 0.81 7.05
CA CYS A 404 6.22 -0.45 7.53
C CYS A 404 5.51 -1.74 7.07
N TYR A 405 4.54 -1.67 6.14
CA TYR A 405 3.85 -2.84 5.60
C TYR A 405 4.05 -2.91 4.09
N GLY A 406 5.24 -3.36 3.70
CA GLY A 406 5.72 -3.44 2.32
C GLY A 406 6.97 -2.60 2.14
N LEU A 407 8.15 -3.20 2.39
CA LEU A 407 9.43 -2.60 2.05
C LEU A 407 9.53 -2.46 0.53
N ILE A 408 9.17 -1.31 -0.02
CA ILE A 408 9.75 -0.89 -1.30
C ILE A 408 10.84 0.10 -0.90
N PHE A 409 11.98 -0.46 -0.47
CA PHE A 409 13.19 0.35 -0.38
C PHE A 409 13.46 0.91 -1.80
N PRO A 410 13.78 2.21 -1.94
CA PRO A 410 14.22 2.73 -3.23
C PRO A 410 15.44 1.93 -3.68
N GLN A 411 15.56 1.71 -4.99
CA GLN A 411 16.74 1.05 -5.54
C GLN A 411 17.91 2.03 -5.41
N VAL A 412 18.86 1.74 -4.51
CA VAL A 412 19.96 2.67 -4.21
C VAL A 412 21.19 2.34 -5.04
N THR A 413 21.63 3.29 -5.85
CA THR A 413 22.89 3.20 -6.60
C THR A 413 23.92 4.14 -6.01
N PHE A 414 25.05 3.58 -5.56
CA PHE A 414 26.20 4.34 -5.05
C PHE A 414 27.29 4.44 -6.12
N LEU A 415 27.78 5.66 -6.34
CA LEU A 415 28.92 5.96 -7.21
C LEU A 415 30.05 6.53 -6.33
N LEU A 416 31.12 5.75 -6.21
CA LEU A 416 32.25 6.02 -5.32
C LEU A 416 33.52 6.22 -6.16
N THR A 417 34.20 7.36 -6.03
CA THR A 417 35.50 7.61 -6.68
C THR A 417 36.65 7.33 -5.73
N GLU A 418 37.65 6.57 -6.19
CA GLU A 418 38.91 6.32 -5.48
C GLU A 418 40.07 7.02 -6.20
N ASP A 419 40.91 7.75 -5.45
CA ASP A 419 42.19 8.27 -5.98
C ASP A 419 43.32 7.23 -5.79
N PRO A 420 43.84 6.63 -6.89
CA PRO A 420 44.92 5.64 -6.80
C PRO A 420 46.25 6.21 -6.28
N ASN A 421 46.45 7.53 -6.27
CA ASN A 421 47.71 8.13 -5.83
C ASN A 421 47.89 8.10 -4.31
N TYR A 422 46.82 8.12 -3.53
CA TYR A 422 46.88 8.21 -2.06
C TYR A 422 47.40 6.92 -1.40
N THR A 423 47.10 5.76 -2.00
CA THR A 423 47.64 4.47 -1.51
C THR A 423 49.14 4.31 -1.77
N SER A 424 49.69 5.02 -2.76
CA SER A 424 51.06 4.83 -3.25
C SER A 424 52.13 5.68 -2.52
N GLU A 425 51.76 6.86 -2.02
CA GLU A 425 52.70 7.74 -1.30
C GLU A 425 53.09 7.17 0.09
N SER A 426 52.24 6.34 0.69
CA SER A 426 52.52 5.68 1.97
C SER A 426 53.70 4.68 1.91
N LYS A 427 54.06 4.18 0.71
CA LYS A 427 55.10 3.14 0.54
C LYS A 427 56.45 3.64 0.05
N ARG A 428 56.58 4.86 -0.50
CA ARG A 428 57.84 5.36 -1.09
C ARG A 428 58.65 6.32 -0.21
N GLY A 429 58.10 6.83 0.89
CA GLY A 429 58.76 7.81 1.77
C GLY A 429 59.60 7.23 2.92
N ARG A 430 60.40 6.18 2.73
CA ARG A 430 61.26 5.61 3.81
C ARG A 430 62.75 5.73 3.52
N LYS A 431 63.23 6.92 3.12
CA LYS A 431 64.67 7.25 3.17
C LYS A 431 64.90 8.68 3.67
N ARG A 432 65.33 8.74 4.92
CA ARG A 432 66.14 9.78 5.59
C ARG A 432 65.75 11.24 5.28
N ARG A 433 64.96 11.86 6.17
CA ARG A 433 65.19 13.27 6.54
C ARG A 433 64.74 13.55 7.98
N SER A 434 65.66 14.23 8.67
CA SER A 434 65.66 14.96 9.93
C SER A 434 64.39 15.04 10.80
N ARG A 435 64.66 14.94 12.10
CA ARG A 435 63.78 14.91 13.27
C ARG A 435 63.35 16.34 13.66
N ARG A 436 62.40 16.98 12.95
CA ARG A 436 61.68 18.19 13.44
C ARG A 436 60.52 18.64 12.52
N GLU A 437 59.51 17.79 12.33
CA GLU A 437 58.16 18.28 12.00
C GLU A 437 57.17 17.16 12.33
N ARG A 438 56.35 17.39 13.35
CA ARG A 438 55.38 16.43 13.86
C ARG A 438 54.06 17.16 14.01
N ARG A 439 53.25 17.19 12.96
CA ARG A 439 51.79 17.41 13.05
C ARG A 439 51.12 16.96 11.75
N ARG A 440 49.98 16.26 11.92
CA ARG A 440 49.17 15.51 10.93
C ARG A 440 49.77 14.17 10.48
N ARG A 441 49.55 13.15 11.32
CA ARG A 441 49.51 11.75 10.87
C ARG A 441 48.14 11.53 10.24
N SER A 442 48.10 11.29 8.93
CA SER A 442 46.92 10.66 8.30
C SER A 442 46.94 9.18 8.72
N GLU A 443 45.86 8.71 9.35
CA GLU A 443 45.69 7.27 9.56
C GLU A 443 45.45 6.57 8.22
N PRO A 444 46.00 5.37 7.99
CA PRO A 444 45.68 4.59 6.81
C PRO A 444 44.23 4.13 6.89
N LEU A 445 43.44 4.48 5.89
CA LEU A 445 42.02 4.15 5.77
C LEU A 445 41.79 2.63 5.82
N SER A 446 40.72 2.21 6.50
CA SER A 446 40.33 0.80 6.60
C SER A 446 39.97 0.22 5.23
N PRO A 447 40.48 -0.97 4.85
CA PRO A 447 40.11 -1.65 3.60
C PRO A 447 38.60 -1.95 3.49
N ASP A 448 37.90 -2.08 4.61
CA ASP A 448 36.50 -2.50 4.65
C ASP A 448 35.49 -1.34 4.71
N ARG A 449 35.95 -0.09 4.55
CA ARG A 449 35.10 1.11 4.73
C ARG A 449 33.90 1.18 3.78
N PHE A 450 33.96 0.49 2.63
CA PHE A 450 32.87 0.48 1.64
C PHE A 450 31.96 -0.75 1.67
N SER A 451 32.22 -1.70 2.57
CA SER A 451 31.46 -2.95 2.70
C SER A 451 29.97 -2.73 3.00
N LEU A 452 29.66 -1.68 3.76
CA LEU A 452 28.30 -1.26 4.11
C LEU A 452 27.51 -0.80 2.89
N TYR A 453 28.12 -0.01 2.00
CA TYR A 453 27.49 0.49 0.76
C TYR A 453 27.14 -0.65 -0.19
N SER A 454 28.08 -1.58 -0.38
CA SER A 454 27.88 -2.77 -1.21
C SER A 454 26.75 -3.66 -0.66
N SER A 455 26.65 -3.78 0.67
CA SER A 455 25.61 -4.55 1.33
C SER A 455 24.23 -3.89 1.17
N LEU A 456 24.13 -2.57 1.35
CA LEU A 456 22.89 -1.80 1.21
C LEU A 456 22.38 -1.76 -0.24
N SER A 457 23.26 -1.57 -1.22
CA SER A 457 22.85 -1.61 -2.63
C SER A 457 22.35 -3.00 -3.01
N SER A 458 23.04 -4.06 -2.60
CA SER A 458 22.62 -5.45 -2.87
C SER A 458 21.25 -5.78 -2.26
N LEU A 459 21.01 -5.37 -1.01
CA LEU A 459 19.72 -5.60 -0.32
C LEU A 459 18.56 -4.84 -0.96
N SER A 460 18.81 -3.65 -1.52
CA SER A 460 17.80 -2.86 -2.24
C SER A 460 17.66 -3.24 -3.73
N GLY A 461 18.47 -4.19 -4.23
CA GLY A 461 18.54 -4.53 -5.65
C GLY A 461 19.25 -3.48 -6.52
N GLY A 462 19.90 -2.49 -5.91
CA GLY A 462 20.72 -1.48 -6.57
C GLY A 462 22.19 -1.91 -6.76
N LEU A 463 23.04 -0.95 -7.11
CA LEU A 463 24.43 -1.19 -7.50
C LEU A 463 25.40 -0.29 -6.72
N THR A 464 26.57 -0.81 -6.39
CA THR A 464 27.70 0.02 -5.93
C THR A 464 28.78 -0.02 -7.00
N ILE A 465 29.22 1.14 -7.46
CA ILE A 465 30.22 1.26 -8.53
C ILE A 465 31.41 2.07 -8.05
N PHE A 466 32.59 1.45 -8.11
CA PHE A 466 33.88 2.09 -7.84
C PHE A 466 34.48 2.60 -9.15
N THR A 467 34.92 3.85 -9.18
CA THR A 467 35.49 4.49 -10.37
C THR A 467 36.61 5.47 -10.00
N THR A 468 37.19 6.12 -10.99
CA THR A 468 38.22 7.17 -10.84
C THR A 468 37.70 8.47 -11.42
N ASN A 469 38.33 9.59 -11.09
CA ASN A 469 37.94 10.91 -11.63
C ASN A 469 38.01 10.95 -13.17
N SER A 470 38.92 10.19 -13.80
CA SER A 470 39.01 10.12 -15.26
C SER A 470 37.88 9.31 -15.90
N ASP A 471 37.35 8.31 -15.19
CA ASP A 471 36.42 7.33 -15.75
C ASP A 471 34.95 7.59 -15.38
N ILE A 472 34.69 8.45 -14.38
CA ILE A 472 33.36 8.69 -13.82
C ILE A 472 32.30 9.11 -14.86
N ARG A 473 32.69 9.87 -15.88
CA ARG A 473 31.77 10.26 -16.96
C ARG A 473 31.33 9.06 -17.81
N GLY A 474 32.26 8.14 -18.09
CA GLY A 474 31.97 6.91 -18.83
C GLY A 474 31.22 5.90 -17.98
N VAL A 475 31.60 5.73 -16.71
CA VAL A 475 30.96 4.76 -15.81
C VAL A 475 29.52 5.15 -15.49
N SER A 476 29.24 6.45 -15.35
CA SER A 476 27.88 6.92 -15.09
C SER A 476 26.91 6.62 -16.25
N THR A 477 27.34 6.38 -17.51
CA THR A 477 26.42 6.01 -18.60
C THR A 477 25.84 4.62 -18.37
N ILE A 478 26.62 3.72 -17.77
CA ILE A 478 26.23 2.33 -17.49
C ILE A 478 25.06 2.27 -16.50
N VAL A 479 24.91 3.31 -15.68
CA VAL A 479 23.79 3.47 -14.74
C VAL A 479 22.46 3.72 -15.48
N GLU A 480 22.48 4.24 -16.72
CA GLU A 480 21.27 4.44 -17.53
C GLU A 480 20.64 3.11 -17.96
N ASP A 481 21.46 2.12 -18.37
CA ASP A 481 21.00 0.86 -18.96
C ASP A 481 20.32 -0.09 -17.95
N ASN A 482 20.70 -0.03 -16.68
CA ASN A 482 20.08 -0.85 -15.63
C ASN A 482 18.72 -0.32 -15.16
N THR A 483 18.31 0.87 -15.59
CA THR A 483 17.03 1.50 -15.21
C THR A 483 16.06 1.68 -16.37
N ALA A 484 16.40 1.15 -17.55
CA ALA A 484 15.54 1.20 -18.73
C ALA A 484 14.21 0.46 -18.49
N SER A 485 13.12 1.13 -18.91
CA SER A 485 11.70 0.93 -18.54
C SER A 485 11.10 -0.47 -18.67
N ASP A 486 11.83 -1.46 -19.18
CA ASP A 486 11.29 -2.80 -19.51
C ASP A 486 11.70 -3.92 -18.55
N LYS A 487 12.57 -3.66 -17.56
CA LYS A 487 13.09 -4.73 -16.67
C LYS A 487 12.94 -4.53 -15.16
N VAL A 488 12.48 -3.37 -14.69
CA VAL A 488 12.45 -3.07 -13.24
C VAL A 488 11.01 -2.82 -12.79
N GLN A 489 10.59 -3.44 -11.68
CA GLN A 489 9.39 -3.03 -10.93
C GLN A 489 9.51 -1.52 -10.65
N GLN A 490 8.50 -0.71 -10.94
CA GLN A 490 8.52 0.74 -10.69
C GLN A 490 8.93 1.04 -9.23
N GLN A 491 10.22 1.28 -9.00
CA GLN A 491 10.84 1.68 -7.74
C GLN A 491 11.53 3.02 -7.98
N ASP A 492 11.58 3.89 -6.97
CA ASP A 492 12.23 5.19 -7.06
C ASP A 492 13.75 5.01 -7.12
N PRO A 493 14.44 5.41 -8.21
CA PRO A 493 15.90 5.36 -8.26
C PRO A 493 16.51 6.45 -7.37
N LEU A 494 17.34 6.02 -6.41
CA LEU A 494 18.12 6.89 -5.53
C LEU A 494 19.60 6.83 -5.95
N TYR A 495 20.17 7.96 -6.35
CA TYR A 495 21.58 8.08 -6.73
C TYR A 495 22.36 8.81 -5.66
N CYS A 496 23.45 8.20 -5.19
CA CYS A 496 24.35 8.82 -4.23
C CYS A 496 25.79 8.87 -4.74
N TRP A 497 26.38 10.06 -4.69
CA TRP A 497 27.70 10.36 -5.25
C TRP A 497 28.62 10.91 -4.16
N THR A 498 29.76 10.25 -3.96
CA THR A 498 30.75 10.63 -2.95
C THR A 498 32.18 10.42 -3.47
N SER A 499 33.09 11.32 -3.14
CA SER A 499 34.51 11.21 -3.49
C SER A 499 35.31 10.69 -2.32
N THR A 500 36.35 9.89 -2.58
CA THR A 500 37.26 9.43 -1.53
C THR A 500 38.64 10.05 -1.71
N CYS A 501 39.01 10.94 -0.77
CA CYS A 501 40.34 11.50 -0.65
C CYS A 501 41.32 10.46 -0.11
#